data_AF-A0A965L8Q8-F1
#
_entry.id   AF-A0A965L8Q8-F1
#
_cell.length_a   1.000
_cell.length_b   1.000
_cell.length_c   1.000
_cell.angle_alpha   90.00
_cell.angle_beta   90.00
_cell.angle_gamma   90.00
#
_symmetry.space_group_name_H-M   'P 1'
#
loop_
_entity.id
_entity.type
_entity.pdbx_description
1 polymer ?
#
loop_
_entity_poly.entity_id
_entity_poly.type
_entity_poly.pdbx_seq_one_letter_code
_entity_poly.pdbx_strand_id
1 'polypeptide(L)'
;MVPCKVCNKEFENNKGLSYHISQVHNIKFCDYLVEHELNGVWPLCSCGCGEKVNFFGGKFAKHIGSHGVIGLKRTAETRRKISEIQRGRKLAEEHKNKIGAGVRLRLDADQTIVKKISQKLTGKNKSEQHCKNISETRKKLIDAGEIVINRDKISAAITQRYLDGGFEWSTGQYTSSKTGATCNYRSSWEAELMELLDRDPRVEMWHYEPLTIPYIHEGKTRRYIPDFLVVLDGQDVLVEVKPPSLTDTEMNALKRQAAMEFCDKNGWRYLVWSPENGMNFGA
;
A
#
# COMPACT_ATOMS: atom_id res chain seq x y z
N MET A 1 20.57 -41.46 -54.94
CA MET A 1 20.21 -42.48 -53.93
C MET A 1 20.99 -42.20 -52.65
N VAL A 2 20.45 -42.58 -51.50
CA VAL A 2 21.04 -42.37 -50.17
C VAL A 2 21.58 -43.70 -49.66
N PRO A 3 22.91 -43.86 -49.46
CA PRO A 3 23.48 -45.11 -48.99
C PRO A 3 23.38 -45.25 -47.47
N CYS A 4 23.13 -46.46 -46.99
CA CYS A 4 23.28 -46.84 -45.60
C CYS A 4 24.77 -46.98 -45.26
N LYS A 5 25.28 -46.18 -44.31
CA LYS A 5 26.70 -46.20 -43.92
C LYS A 5 27.10 -47.42 -43.09
N VAL A 6 26.14 -48.25 -42.67
CA VAL A 6 26.40 -49.50 -41.91
C VAL A 6 26.51 -50.71 -42.83
N CYS A 7 25.72 -50.80 -43.90
CA CYS A 7 25.68 -51.97 -44.79
C CYS A 7 25.76 -51.67 -46.29
N ASN A 8 26.02 -50.41 -46.67
CA ASN A 8 26.19 -49.91 -48.05
C ASN A 8 25.02 -50.17 -49.02
N LYS A 9 23.81 -50.49 -48.51
CA LYS A 9 22.59 -50.54 -49.34
C LYS A 9 22.13 -49.14 -49.75
N GLU A 10 21.70 -48.99 -50.98
CA GLU A 10 21.21 -47.72 -51.52
C GLU A 10 19.68 -47.62 -51.44
N PHE A 11 19.18 -46.44 -51.06
CA PHE A 11 17.75 -46.15 -50.94
C PHE A 11 17.37 -44.91 -51.75
N GLU A 12 16.12 -44.84 -52.21
CA GLU A 12 15.66 -43.69 -53.00
C GLU A 12 15.53 -42.40 -52.18
N ASN A 13 15.21 -42.51 -50.88
CA ASN A 13 15.00 -41.36 -50.00
C ASN A 13 15.33 -41.65 -48.52
N ASN A 14 15.42 -40.59 -47.71
CA ASN A 14 15.71 -40.69 -46.27
C ASN A 14 14.64 -41.45 -45.47
N LYS A 15 13.39 -41.56 -45.96
CA LYS A 15 12.35 -42.35 -45.30
C LYS A 15 12.64 -43.85 -45.44
N GLY A 16 13.01 -44.29 -46.64
CA GLY A 16 13.44 -45.66 -46.91
C GLY A 16 14.67 -46.04 -46.12
N LEU A 17 15.67 -45.15 -46.07
CA LEU A 17 16.85 -45.33 -45.21
C LEU A 17 16.46 -45.40 -43.73
N SER A 18 15.63 -44.47 -43.23
CA SER A 18 15.20 -44.46 -41.83
C SER A 18 14.46 -45.73 -41.42
N TYR A 19 13.58 -46.25 -42.28
CA TYR A 19 12.88 -47.50 -42.03
C TYR A 19 13.86 -48.67 -41.99
N HIS A 20 14.78 -48.74 -42.95
CA HIS A 20 15.82 -49.77 -43.00
C HIS A 20 16.73 -49.76 -41.76
N ILE A 21 17.23 -48.59 -41.34
CA ILE A 21 18.07 -48.45 -40.14
C ILE A 21 17.31 -48.93 -38.89
N SER A 22 16.03 -48.59 -38.77
CA SER A 22 15.20 -49.01 -37.64
C SER A 22 14.92 -50.52 -37.64
N GLN A 23 14.64 -51.13 -38.80
CA GLN A 23 14.19 -52.53 -38.86
C GLN A 23 15.35 -53.52 -38.96
N VAL A 24 16.44 -53.17 -39.63
CA VAL A 24 17.57 -54.08 -39.89
C VAL A 24 18.70 -53.88 -38.89
N HIS A 25 18.97 -52.63 -38.50
CA HIS A 25 20.06 -52.32 -37.57
C HIS A 25 19.57 -52.06 -36.15
N ASN A 26 18.25 -51.96 -35.92
CA ASN A 26 17.64 -51.66 -34.61
C ASN A 26 18.20 -50.38 -33.97
N ILE A 27 18.64 -49.42 -34.78
CA ILE A 27 19.16 -48.12 -34.35
C ILE A 27 18.06 -47.09 -34.62
N LYS A 28 17.86 -46.13 -33.70
CA LYS A 28 16.96 -45.01 -34.00
C LYS A 28 17.61 -44.13 -35.04
N PHE A 29 16.83 -43.68 -36.01
CA PHE A 29 17.35 -42.87 -37.09
C PHE A 29 18.06 -41.59 -36.61
N CYS A 30 17.59 -40.97 -35.51
CA CYS A 30 18.29 -39.83 -34.90
C CYS A 30 19.69 -40.17 -34.40
N ASP A 31 19.88 -41.34 -33.81
CA ASP A 31 21.16 -41.79 -33.27
C ASP A 31 22.13 -42.11 -34.42
N TYR A 32 21.64 -42.76 -35.48
CA TYR A 32 22.36 -42.98 -36.72
C TYR A 32 22.85 -41.67 -37.37
N LEU A 33 21.99 -40.64 -37.43
CA LEU A 33 22.39 -39.33 -37.96
C LEU A 33 23.44 -38.65 -37.07
N VAL A 34 23.33 -38.77 -35.75
CA VAL A 34 24.30 -38.17 -34.84
C VAL A 34 25.66 -38.83 -35.01
N GLU A 35 25.71 -40.15 -35.06
CA GLU A 35 26.95 -40.90 -35.19
C GLU A 35 27.62 -40.69 -36.54
N HIS A 36 26.86 -40.77 -37.63
CA HIS A 36 27.43 -40.82 -38.98
C HIS A 36 27.40 -39.51 -39.77
N GLU A 37 26.62 -38.51 -39.33
CA GLU A 37 26.54 -37.19 -39.99
C GLU A 37 26.97 -36.04 -39.08
N LEU A 38 26.84 -36.20 -37.76
CA LEU A 38 27.21 -35.15 -36.79
C LEU A 38 28.43 -35.52 -35.94
N ASN A 39 29.23 -36.50 -36.37
CA ASN A 39 30.47 -36.94 -35.72
C ASN A 39 30.28 -37.27 -34.22
N GLY A 40 29.13 -37.84 -33.85
CA GLY A 40 28.78 -38.18 -32.47
C GLY A 40 28.32 -37.01 -31.60
N VAL A 41 28.25 -35.79 -32.13
CA VAL A 41 27.86 -34.59 -31.37
C VAL A 41 26.37 -34.31 -31.55
N TRP A 42 25.61 -34.43 -30.46
CA TRP A 42 24.18 -34.14 -30.47
C TRP A 42 23.90 -32.62 -30.55
N PRO A 43 23.02 -32.13 -31.44
CA PRO A 43 22.73 -30.70 -31.55
C PRO A 43 22.10 -30.13 -30.26
N LEU A 44 22.64 -29.02 -29.78
CA LEU A 44 22.18 -28.36 -28.56
C LEU A 44 21.21 -27.22 -28.88
N CYS A 45 20.35 -26.89 -27.92
CA CYS A 45 19.37 -25.82 -28.04
C CYS A 45 20.07 -24.47 -28.23
N SER A 46 19.72 -23.74 -29.29
CA SER A 46 20.38 -22.47 -29.62
C SER A 46 20.11 -21.32 -28.65
N CYS A 47 19.26 -21.50 -27.64
CA CYS A 47 19.11 -20.52 -26.57
C CYS A 47 20.25 -20.57 -25.53
N GLY A 48 21.17 -21.53 -25.63
CA GLY A 48 22.31 -21.67 -24.72
C GLY A 48 22.00 -22.39 -23.39
N CYS A 49 20.85 -23.08 -23.27
CA CYS A 49 20.53 -23.84 -22.05
C CYS A 49 21.34 -25.14 -21.88
N GLY A 50 22.15 -25.53 -22.89
CA GLY A 50 22.98 -26.74 -22.84
C GLY A 50 22.20 -28.05 -23.04
N GLU A 51 20.89 -27.99 -23.23
CA GLU A 51 20.06 -29.17 -23.43
C GLU A 51 20.03 -29.63 -24.89
N LYS A 52 19.86 -30.95 -25.08
CA LYS A 52 19.77 -31.62 -26.38
C LYS A 52 18.43 -31.32 -27.06
N VAL A 53 18.45 -30.95 -28.34
CA VAL A 53 17.23 -30.67 -29.09
C VAL A 53 16.52 -31.95 -29.54
N ASN A 54 15.21 -31.86 -29.69
CA ASN A 54 14.38 -32.96 -30.17
C ASN A 54 14.55 -33.16 -31.68
N PHE A 55 14.52 -34.41 -32.12
CA PHE A 55 14.45 -34.78 -33.54
C PHE A 55 12.98 -34.99 -33.94
N PHE A 56 12.48 -34.20 -34.90
CA PHE A 56 11.11 -34.32 -35.39
C PHE A 56 11.02 -33.96 -36.88
N GLY A 57 10.21 -34.72 -37.64
CA GLY A 57 10.01 -34.47 -39.06
C GLY A 57 11.27 -34.62 -39.92
N GLY A 58 12.22 -35.48 -39.50
CA GLY A 58 13.46 -35.74 -40.23
C GLY A 58 14.60 -34.74 -39.98
N LYS A 59 14.46 -33.83 -39.00
CA LYS A 59 15.49 -32.84 -38.64
C LYS A 59 15.54 -32.57 -37.13
N PHE A 60 16.69 -32.10 -36.66
CA PHE A 60 16.86 -31.59 -35.31
C PHE A 60 16.23 -30.20 -35.17
N ALA A 61 15.43 -30.00 -34.13
CA ALA A 61 14.82 -28.71 -33.83
C ALA A 61 15.91 -27.68 -33.46
N LYS A 62 15.68 -26.40 -33.75
CA LYS A 62 16.62 -25.33 -33.37
C LYS A 62 16.57 -25.03 -31.86
N HIS A 63 15.40 -25.18 -31.26
CA HIS A 63 15.14 -24.91 -29.85
C HIS A 63 14.28 -26.02 -29.24
N ILE A 64 14.35 -26.19 -27.92
CA ILE A 64 13.50 -27.13 -27.17
C ILE A 64 12.19 -26.43 -26.81
N GLY A 65 11.05 -27.04 -27.15
CA GLY A 65 9.72 -26.53 -26.81
C GLY A 65 9.55 -25.05 -27.15
N SER A 66 9.25 -24.24 -26.14
CA SER A 66 9.05 -22.79 -26.28
C SER A 66 10.34 -21.96 -26.18
N HIS A 67 11.53 -22.58 -26.18
CA HIS A 67 12.79 -21.82 -26.04
C HIS A 67 13.05 -20.88 -27.22
N GLY A 68 12.45 -21.14 -28.39
CA GLY A 68 12.53 -20.25 -29.55
C GLY A 68 11.76 -18.93 -29.41
N VAL A 69 10.91 -18.80 -28.38
CA VAL A 69 10.18 -17.55 -28.08
C VAL A 69 10.67 -16.86 -26.81
N ILE A 70 11.67 -17.41 -26.12
CA ILE A 70 12.29 -16.78 -24.96
C ILE A 70 12.99 -15.50 -25.42
N GLY A 71 12.62 -14.37 -24.81
CA GLY A 71 13.17 -13.05 -25.13
C GLY A 71 12.45 -12.28 -26.25
N LEU A 72 11.56 -12.91 -27.01
CA LEU A 72 10.75 -12.20 -27.99
C LEU A 72 9.68 -11.34 -27.28
N LYS A 73 9.63 -10.05 -27.64
CA LYS A 73 8.59 -9.14 -27.12
C LYS A 73 7.24 -9.54 -27.71
N ARG A 74 6.27 -9.86 -26.84
CA ARG A 74 4.89 -10.12 -27.24
C ARG A 74 4.24 -8.84 -27.79
N THR A 75 3.40 -8.98 -28.80
CA THR A 75 2.60 -7.87 -29.35
C THR A 75 1.67 -7.29 -28.27
N ALA A 76 1.21 -6.04 -28.47
CA ALA A 76 0.27 -5.41 -27.55
C ALA A 76 -1.04 -6.20 -27.44
N GLU A 77 -1.54 -6.73 -28.56
CA GLU A 77 -2.76 -7.54 -28.61
C GLU A 77 -2.62 -8.85 -27.83
N THR A 78 -1.53 -9.59 -28.02
CA THR A 78 -1.27 -10.83 -27.27
C THR A 78 -1.15 -10.56 -25.77
N ARG A 79 -0.51 -9.44 -25.37
CA ARG A 79 -0.44 -9.04 -23.95
C ARG A 79 -1.81 -8.73 -23.36
N ARG A 80 -2.69 -8.07 -24.13
CA ARG A 80 -4.06 -7.78 -23.71
C ARG A 80 -4.89 -9.05 -23.51
N LYS A 81 -4.87 -9.98 -24.47
CA LYS A 81 -5.58 -11.27 -24.36
C LYS A 81 -5.13 -12.08 -23.14
N ILE A 82 -3.82 -12.14 -22.88
CA ILE A 82 -3.28 -12.80 -21.68
C ILE A 82 -3.79 -12.11 -20.40
N SER A 83 -3.79 -10.78 -20.36
CA SER A 83 -4.29 -10.02 -19.21
C SER A 83 -5.78 -10.25 -18.95
N GLU A 84 -6.60 -10.30 -20.00
CA GLU A 84 -8.05 -10.56 -19.91
C GLU A 84 -8.33 -11.96 -19.35
N ILE A 85 -7.62 -12.98 -19.84
CA ILE A 85 -7.76 -14.37 -19.34
C ILE A 85 -7.35 -14.50 -17.87
N GLN A 86 -6.34 -13.73 -17.44
CA GLN A 86 -5.85 -13.80 -16.06
C GLN A 86 -6.66 -12.95 -15.08
N ARG A 87 -7.47 -12.00 -15.57
CA ARG A 87 -8.22 -11.08 -14.71
C ARG A 87 -9.22 -11.85 -13.85
N GLY A 88 -9.15 -11.66 -12.54
CA GLY A 88 -10.06 -12.30 -11.57
C GLY A 88 -9.72 -13.74 -11.20
N ARG A 89 -8.72 -14.36 -11.84
CA ARG A 89 -8.28 -15.72 -11.48
C ARG A 89 -7.59 -15.69 -10.11
N LYS A 90 -8.21 -16.32 -9.10
CA LYS A 90 -7.60 -16.46 -7.77
C LYS A 90 -6.53 -17.55 -7.81
N LEU A 91 -5.34 -17.22 -7.30
CA LEU A 91 -4.27 -18.19 -7.11
C LEU A 91 -4.66 -19.17 -6.00
N ALA A 92 -4.30 -20.44 -6.16
CA ALA A 92 -4.39 -21.43 -5.10
C ALA A 92 -3.49 -21.02 -3.92
N GLU A 93 -3.93 -21.32 -2.70
CA GLU A 93 -3.26 -20.86 -1.48
C GLU A 93 -1.84 -21.40 -1.35
N GLU A 94 -1.63 -22.66 -1.71
CA GLU A 94 -0.30 -23.29 -1.75
C GLU A 94 0.67 -22.53 -2.67
N HIS A 95 0.20 -22.08 -3.83
CA HIS A 95 1.01 -21.31 -4.77
C HIS A 95 1.35 -19.91 -4.24
N LYS A 96 0.40 -19.24 -3.58
CA LYS A 96 0.66 -17.96 -2.90
C LYS A 96 1.71 -18.12 -1.81
N ASN A 97 1.63 -19.20 -1.02
CA ASN A 97 2.58 -19.48 0.04
C ASN A 97 4.00 -19.71 -0.50
N LYS A 98 4.15 -20.44 -1.61
CA LYS A 98 5.45 -20.63 -2.28
C LYS A 98 6.04 -19.31 -2.79
N ILE A 99 5.22 -18.46 -3.41
CA ILE A 99 5.67 -17.12 -3.83
C ILE A 99 6.10 -16.29 -2.62
N GLY A 100 5.28 -16.25 -1.56
CA GLY A 100 5.55 -15.51 -0.34
C GLY A 100 6.83 -15.97 0.35
N ALA A 101 7.08 -17.28 0.42
CA ALA A 101 8.30 -17.85 0.97
C ALA A 101 9.54 -17.44 0.16
N GLY A 102 9.48 -17.51 -1.17
CA GLY A 102 10.59 -17.09 -2.03
C GLY A 102 10.90 -15.59 -1.91
N VAL A 103 9.88 -14.74 -1.77
CA VAL A 103 10.07 -13.31 -1.53
C VAL A 103 10.74 -13.07 -0.17
N ARG A 104 10.28 -13.74 0.90
CA ARG A 104 10.88 -13.61 2.24
C ARG A 104 12.36 -13.97 2.25
N LEU A 105 12.72 -15.13 1.70
CA LEU A 105 14.13 -15.57 1.60
C LEU A 105 15.01 -14.52 0.91
N ARG A 106 14.49 -13.86 -0.13
CA ARG A 106 15.21 -12.81 -0.84
C ARG A 106 15.37 -11.54 -0.02
N LEU A 107 14.35 -11.15 0.74
CA LEU A 107 14.38 -9.97 1.60
C LEU A 107 15.28 -10.19 2.83
N ASP A 108 15.30 -11.41 3.37
CA ASP A 108 16.14 -11.80 4.51
C ASP A 108 17.62 -11.84 4.11
N ALA A 109 17.93 -12.31 2.90
CA ALA A 109 19.29 -12.36 2.37
C ALA A 109 19.89 -10.97 2.06
N ASP A 110 19.07 -9.97 1.72
CA ASP A 110 19.53 -8.61 1.43
C ASP A 110 18.49 -7.56 1.85
N GLN A 111 18.69 -7.00 3.05
CA GLN A 111 17.83 -5.94 3.59
C GLN A 111 17.89 -4.63 2.78
N THR A 112 18.89 -4.43 1.91
CA THR A 112 18.96 -3.24 1.05
C THR A 112 17.84 -3.23 -0.01
N ILE A 113 17.30 -4.41 -0.35
CA ILE A 113 16.18 -4.54 -1.28
C ILE A 113 14.95 -3.82 -0.73
N VAL A 114 14.66 -3.96 0.57
CA VAL A 114 13.53 -3.28 1.23
C VAL A 114 13.70 -1.76 1.13
N LYS A 115 14.90 -1.25 1.41
CA LYS A 115 15.21 0.20 1.33
C LYS A 115 15.02 0.73 -0.10
N LYS A 116 15.51 0.00 -1.11
CA LYS A 116 15.36 0.37 -2.53
C LYS A 116 13.91 0.37 -2.99
N ILE A 117 13.11 -0.60 -2.55
CA ILE A 117 11.67 -0.66 -2.85
C ILE A 117 10.97 0.54 -2.19
N SER A 118 11.25 0.80 -0.91
CA SER A 118 10.68 1.93 -0.17
C SER A 118 10.96 3.25 -0.88
N GLN A 119 12.23 3.53 -1.20
CA GLN A 119 12.64 4.75 -1.92
C GLN A 119 11.91 4.94 -3.27
N LYS A 120 11.68 3.86 -4.02
CA LYS A 120 10.95 3.91 -5.31
C LYS A 120 9.45 4.18 -5.18
N LEU A 121 8.89 3.95 -3.99
CA LEU A 121 7.46 4.13 -3.68
C LEU A 121 7.18 5.44 -2.96
N THR A 122 8.19 6.03 -2.29
CA THR A 122 8.07 7.35 -1.65
C THR A 122 7.54 8.38 -2.64
N GLY A 123 6.53 9.14 -2.24
CA GLY A 123 5.91 10.21 -3.03
C GLY A 123 4.96 9.75 -4.15
N LYS A 124 4.75 8.44 -4.34
CA LYS A 124 3.78 7.95 -5.34
C LYS A 124 2.38 7.89 -4.77
N ASN A 125 1.47 8.63 -5.40
CA ASN A 125 0.06 8.61 -5.05
C ASN A 125 -0.58 7.27 -5.44
N LYS A 126 -1.38 6.73 -4.52
CA LYS A 126 -2.18 5.52 -4.71
C LYS A 126 -3.59 5.92 -5.16
N SER A 127 -4.25 5.07 -5.94
CA SER A 127 -5.66 5.30 -6.26
C SER A 127 -6.53 5.19 -5.01
N GLU A 128 -7.63 5.93 -4.98
CA GLU A 128 -8.56 5.95 -3.85
C GLU A 128 -9.07 4.54 -3.51
N GLN A 129 -9.47 3.76 -4.53
CA GLN A 129 -9.91 2.38 -4.35
C GLN A 129 -8.81 1.50 -3.74
N HIS A 130 -7.56 1.70 -4.12
CA HIS A 130 -6.45 0.94 -3.56
C HIS A 130 -6.21 1.29 -2.08
N CYS A 131 -6.34 2.58 -1.71
CA CYS A 131 -6.29 3.02 -0.32
C CYS A 131 -7.41 2.40 0.52
N LYS A 132 -8.65 2.39 0.02
CA LYS A 132 -9.82 1.77 0.68
C LYS A 132 -9.58 0.29 0.95
N ASN A 133 -9.16 -0.47 -0.08
CA ASN A 133 -8.89 -1.90 0.06
C ASN A 133 -7.79 -2.21 1.11
N ILE A 134 -6.73 -1.40 1.15
CA ILE A 134 -5.66 -1.53 2.17
C ILE A 134 -6.24 -1.28 3.58
N SER A 135 -7.04 -0.23 3.74
CA SER A 135 -7.66 0.12 5.01
C SER A 135 -8.57 -1.00 5.52
N GLU A 136 -9.48 -1.49 4.68
CA GLU A 136 -10.40 -2.57 5.01
C GLU A 136 -9.67 -3.87 5.39
N THR A 137 -8.60 -4.21 4.66
CA THR A 137 -7.78 -5.40 4.96
C THR A 137 -7.08 -5.25 6.30
N ARG A 138 -6.49 -4.07 6.58
CA ARG A 138 -5.84 -3.81 7.87
C ARG A 138 -6.82 -3.88 9.04
N LYS A 139 -8.02 -3.32 8.89
CA LYS A 139 -9.05 -3.38 9.92
C LYS A 139 -9.40 -4.82 10.28
N LYS A 140 -9.65 -5.68 9.28
CA LYS A 140 -9.93 -7.11 9.50
C LYS A 140 -8.81 -7.83 10.26
N LEU A 141 -7.56 -7.54 9.94
CA LEU A 141 -6.40 -8.17 10.59
C LEU A 141 -6.17 -7.67 12.02
N ILE A 142 -6.51 -6.41 12.30
CA ILE A 142 -6.51 -5.85 13.66
C ILE A 142 -7.64 -6.50 14.48
N ASP A 143 -8.85 -6.56 13.92
CA ASP A 143 -10.02 -7.16 14.56
C ASP A 143 -9.80 -8.66 14.85
N ALA A 144 -9.08 -9.36 13.96
CA ALA A 144 -8.68 -10.76 14.14
C ALA A 144 -7.48 -10.94 15.11
N GLY A 145 -6.87 -9.87 15.61
CA GLY A 145 -5.72 -9.92 16.51
C GLY A 145 -4.39 -10.31 15.86
N GLU A 146 -4.34 -10.51 14.53
CA GLU A 146 -3.12 -10.83 13.79
C GLU A 146 -2.15 -9.65 13.72
N ILE A 147 -2.67 -8.42 13.76
CA ILE A 147 -1.89 -7.19 13.88
C ILE A 147 -2.04 -6.62 15.28
N VAL A 148 -0.96 -6.69 16.05
CA VAL A 148 -0.89 -6.06 17.37
C VAL A 148 -0.40 -4.61 17.22
N ILE A 149 -1.23 -3.66 17.65
CA ILE A 149 -0.90 -2.23 17.64
C ILE A 149 -0.05 -1.93 18.88
N ASN A 150 1.24 -1.65 18.68
CA ASN A 150 2.12 -1.21 19.77
C ASN A 150 1.94 0.29 20.03
N ARG A 151 1.07 0.62 20.99
CA ARG A 151 0.75 2.01 21.36
C ARG A 151 1.97 2.79 21.86
N ASP A 152 2.88 2.16 22.59
CA ASP A 152 4.06 2.83 23.14
C ASP A 152 5.04 3.25 22.05
N LYS A 153 5.28 2.39 21.06
CA LYS A 153 6.10 2.74 19.89
C LYS A 153 5.48 3.83 19.05
N ILE A 154 4.15 3.82 18.89
CA ILE A 154 3.43 4.89 18.19
C ILE A 154 3.58 6.20 18.95
N SER A 155 3.35 6.18 20.27
CA SER A 155 3.52 7.34 21.14
C SER A 155 4.96 7.88 21.09
N ALA A 156 5.97 7.02 21.22
CA ALA A 156 7.37 7.41 21.14
C ALA A 156 7.75 7.99 19.76
N ALA A 157 7.24 7.43 18.67
CA ALA A 157 7.47 7.94 17.31
C ALA A 157 6.78 9.29 17.07
N ILE A 158 5.59 9.48 17.65
CA ILE A 158 4.90 10.78 17.67
C ILE A 158 5.75 11.77 18.48
N THR A 159 6.13 11.46 19.71
CA THR A 159 6.98 12.32 20.55
C THR A 159 8.30 12.67 19.88
N GLN A 160 8.95 11.75 19.18
CA GLN A 160 10.16 12.07 18.41
C GLN A 160 9.87 13.02 17.25
N ARG A 161 8.77 12.83 16.50
CA ARG A 161 8.33 13.82 15.50
C ARG A 161 8.01 15.19 16.12
N TYR A 162 7.51 15.23 17.36
CA TYR A 162 7.32 16.47 18.12
C TYR A 162 8.67 17.16 18.39
N LEU A 163 9.69 16.41 18.86
CA LEU A 163 11.03 16.94 19.15
C LEU A 163 11.79 17.36 17.89
N ASP A 164 11.60 16.64 16.78
CA ASP A 164 12.26 16.88 15.49
C ASP A 164 11.62 18.02 14.67
N GLY A 165 10.60 18.70 15.21
CA GLY A 165 9.88 19.78 14.50
C GLY A 165 9.12 19.30 13.26
N GLY A 166 8.82 18.00 13.16
CA GLY A 166 8.19 17.35 12.01
C GLY A 166 6.68 17.59 11.87
N PHE A 167 6.09 18.38 12.78
CA PHE A 167 4.82 19.06 12.57
C PHE A 167 5.13 20.50 12.18
N GLU A 168 4.59 20.99 11.05
CA GLU A 168 4.55 22.43 10.78
C GLU A 168 3.64 23.06 11.83
N TRP A 169 4.25 23.44 12.95
CA TRP A 169 3.58 24.18 14.00
C TRP A 169 3.25 25.56 13.48
N SER A 170 1.98 25.89 13.53
CA SER A 170 1.53 27.26 13.72
C SER A 170 1.21 27.35 15.19
N THR A 171 2.24 27.49 16.02
CA THR A 171 2.10 28.07 17.35
C THR A 171 2.56 29.51 17.26
N GLY A 172 1.90 30.40 17.97
CA GLY A 172 2.26 31.80 17.93
C GLY A 172 1.43 32.62 18.88
N GLN A 173 1.56 33.93 18.76
CA GLN A 173 0.77 34.89 19.51
C GLN A 173 -0.27 35.50 18.61
N TYR A 174 -1.49 35.63 19.14
CA TYR A 174 -2.56 36.38 18.53
C TYR A 174 -3.02 37.45 19.52
N THR A 175 -3.03 38.71 19.10
CA THR A 175 -3.59 39.81 19.89
C THR A 175 -4.97 40.16 19.34
N SER A 176 -5.99 39.96 20.15
CA SER A 176 -7.37 40.21 19.76
C SER A 176 -7.66 41.69 19.61
N SER A 177 -8.25 42.06 18.47
CA SER A 177 -8.81 43.38 18.21
C SER A 177 -10.09 43.65 18.99
N LYS A 178 -10.85 42.61 19.38
CA LYS A 178 -12.08 42.75 20.18
C LYS A 178 -11.79 42.86 21.68
N THR A 179 -10.88 42.03 22.20
CA THR A 179 -10.64 41.96 23.65
C THR A 179 -9.35 42.66 24.10
N GLY A 180 -8.44 42.96 23.16
CA GLY A 180 -7.09 43.46 23.47
C GLY A 180 -6.17 42.40 24.10
N ALA A 181 -6.65 41.18 24.35
CA ALA A 181 -5.87 40.12 24.97
C ALA A 181 -4.89 39.49 23.97
N THR A 182 -3.69 39.15 24.45
CA THR A 182 -2.71 38.37 23.69
C THR A 182 -2.74 36.92 24.16
N CYS A 183 -3.08 36.00 23.25
CA CYS A 183 -3.20 34.57 23.51
C CYS A 183 -2.11 33.80 22.76
N ASN A 184 -1.58 32.73 23.38
CA ASN A 184 -0.63 31.83 22.74
C ASN A 184 -1.41 30.62 22.17
N TYR A 185 -1.70 30.63 20.88
CA TYR A 185 -2.37 29.50 20.22
C TYR A 185 -1.40 28.33 20.01
N ARG A 186 -1.93 27.12 20.07
CA ARG A 186 -1.23 25.85 19.94
C ARG A 186 -1.46 25.16 18.59
N SER A 187 -2.32 25.72 17.74
CA SER A 187 -2.54 25.23 16.38
C SER A 187 -2.94 26.34 15.39
N SER A 188 -2.71 26.13 14.09
CA SER A 188 -3.23 27.02 13.03
C SER A 188 -4.73 27.22 13.10
N TRP A 189 -5.46 26.18 13.47
CA TRP A 189 -6.91 26.19 13.51
C TRP A 189 -7.43 27.08 14.65
N GLU A 190 -6.75 27.09 15.79
CA GLU A 190 -7.02 28.07 16.84
C GLU A 190 -6.73 29.50 16.35
N ALA A 191 -5.61 29.72 15.66
CA ALA A 191 -5.30 31.04 15.10
C ALA A 191 -6.35 31.51 14.07
N GLU A 192 -6.79 30.61 13.19
CA GLU A 192 -7.85 30.87 12.21
C GLU A 192 -9.18 31.19 12.90
N LEU A 193 -9.56 30.42 13.93
CA LEU A 193 -10.76 30.70 14.71
C LEU A 193 -10.66 32.05 15.44
N MET A 194 -9.51 32.37 16.04
CA MET A 194 -9.29 33.68 16.68
C MET A 194 -9.51 34.84 15.69
N GLU A 195 -8.96 34.73 14.49
CA GLU A 195 -9.13 35.72 13.42
C GLU A 195 -10.58 35.83 12.95
N LEU A 196 -11.29 34.70 12.85
CA LEU A 196 -12.71 34.68 12.51
C LEU A 196 -13.57 35.32 13.62
N LEU A 197 -13.32 34.97 14.89
CA LEU A 197 -14.04 35.53 16.04
C LEU A 197 -13.88 37.04 16.14
N ASP A 198 -12.69 37.56 15.85
CA ASP A 198 -12.43 39.01 15.81
C ASP A 198 -13.11 39.72 14.65
N ARG A 199 -13.30 39.04 13.52
CA ARG A 199 -13.96 39.61 12.33
C ARG A 199 -15.47 39.57 12.39
N ASP A 200 -16.06 38.59 13.08
CA ASP A 200 -17.50 38.41 13.11
C ASP A 200 -18.17 39.51 13.96
N PRO A 201 -19.06 40.34 13.39
CA PRO A 201 -19.75 41.40 14.16
C PRO A 201 -20.73 40.85 15.20
N ARG A 202 -21.17 39.58 15.08
CA ARG A 202 -22.07 38.93 16.05
C ARG A 202 -21.35 38.49 17.32
N VAL A 203 -20.03 38.35 17.25
CA VAL A 203 -19.20 38.00 18.41
C VAL A 203 -18.95 39.27 19.21
N GLU A 204 -19.40 39.29 20.46
CA GLU A 204 -19.19 40.42 21.35
C GLU A 204 -17.81 40.35 22.00
N MET A 205 -17.47 39.17 22.53
CA MET A 205 -16.18 38.90 23.18
C MET A 205 -15.88 37.40 23.17
N TRP A 206 -14.62 37.05 23.39
CA TRP A 206 -14.19 35.66 23.51
C TRP A 206 -12.98 35.51 24.44
N HIS A 207 -12.81 34.33 25.02
CA HIS A 207 -11.72 33.98 25.92
C HIS A 207 -11.06 32.67 25.49
N TYR A 208 -9.74 32.62 25.47
CA TYR A 208 -8.95 31.43 25.17
C TYR A 208 -8.59 30.66 26.44
N GLU A 209 -8.71 29.33 26.41
CA GLU A 209 -8.53 28.42 27.55
C GLU A 209 -9.21 28.93 28.86
N PRO A 210 -10.51 29.28 28.82
CA PRO A 210 -11.14 30.13 29.84
C PRO A 210 -11.30 29.46 31.20
N LEU A 211 -11.40 28.13 31.24
CA LEU A 211 -11.76 27.37 32.44
C LEU A 211 -11.28 25.93 32.38
N THR A 212 -11.36 25.24 33.53
CA THR A 212 -11.07 23.81 33.65
C THR A 212 -12.34 23.06 34.07
N ILE A 213 -12.72 22.02 33.32
CA ILE A 213 -13.81 21.11 33.62
C ILE A 213 -13.24 19.76 34.12
N PRO A 214 -13.62 19.29 35.32
CA PRO A 214 -13.22 17.96 35.78
C PRO A 214 -14.04 16.86 35.08
N TYR A 215 -13.40 15.74 34.75
CA TYR A 215 -14.07 14.54 34.23
C TYR A 215 -13.39 13.26 34.73
N ILE A 216 -14.10 12.13 34.70
CA ILE A 216 -13.57 10.84 35.14
C ILE A 216 -13.13 10.03 33.93
N HIS A 217 -11.91 9.47 33.98
CA HIS A 217 -11.42 8.50 33.01
C HIS A 217 -10.60 7.43 33.74
N GLU A 218 -10.92 6.15 33.51
CA GLU A 218 -10.29 5.01 34.18
C GLU A 218 -10.28 5.12 35.72
N GLY A 219 -11.40 5.58 36.29
CA GLY A 219 -11.56 5.75 37.75
C GLY A 219 -10.75 6.90 38.36
N LYS A 220 -10.06 7.71 37.54
CA LYS A 220 -9.28 8.88 37.99
C LYS A 220 -9.92 10.18 37.52
N THR A 221 -9.94 11.18 38.38
CA THR A 221 -10.32 12.54 38.01
C THR A 221 -9.23 13.15 37.13
N ARG A 222 -9.63 13.67 35.97
CA ARG A 222 -8.80 14.36 34.98
C ARG A 222 -9.33 15.77 34.76
N ARG A 223 -8.50 16.62 34.16
CA ARG A 223 -8.82 18.00 33.83
C ARG A 223 -8.98 18.14 32.33
N TYR A 224 -10.07 18.77 31.91
CA TYR A 224 -10.32 19.20 30.55
C TYR A 224 -10.29 20.74 30.50
N ILE A 225 -9.58 21.29 29.51
CA ILE A 225 -9.51 22.74 29.26
C ILE A 225 -10.08 22.94 27.85
N PRO A 226 -11.29 23.47 27.70
CA PRO A 226 -11.86 23.84 26.41
C PRO A 226 -11.06 24.97 25.76
N ASP A 227 -11.06 25.06 24.43
CA ASP A 227 -10.22 26.03 23.72
C ASP A 227 -10.77 27.47 23.81
N PHE A 228 -12.08 27.67 23.64
CA PHE A 228 -12.68 29.01 23.67
C PHE A 228 -14.02 29.06 24.42
N LEU A 229 -14.30 30.21 25.04
CA LEU A 229 -15.65 30.65 25.40
C LEU A 229 -15.95 31.91 24.61
N VAL A 230 -17.06 31.91 23.88
CA VAL A 230 -17.45 32.97 22.95
C VAL A 230 -18.82 33.49 23.34
N VAL A 231 -18.98 34.81 23.42
CA VAL A 231 -20.29 35.45 23.53
C VAL A 231 -20.75 35.83 22.13
N LEU A 232 -21.72 35.09 21.60
CA LEU A 232 -22.25 35.23 20.25
C LEU A 232 -23.72 35.61 20.31
N ASP A 233 -24.08 36.79 19.80
CA ASP A 233 -25.45 37.33 19.82
C ASP A 233 -26.09 37.23 21.24
N GLY A 234 -25.33 37.61 22.27
CA GLY A 234 -25.74 37.53 23.68
C GLY A 234 -25.74 36.13 24.33
N GLN A 235 -25.35 35.08 23.59
CA GLN A 235 -25.31 33.70 24.09
C GLN A 235 -23.87 33.23 24.34
N ASP A 236 -23.61 32.67 25.51
CA ASP A 236 -22.36 31.98 25.83
C ASP A 236 -22.25 30.65 25.09
N VAL A 237 -21.15 30.47 24.38
CA VAL A 237 -20.83 29.29 23.56
C VAL A 237 -19.43 28.79 23.90
N LEU A 238 -19.33 27.59 24.46
CA LEU A 238 -18.09 26.89 24.72
C LEU A 238 -17.67 26.11 23.46
N VAL A 239 -16.47 26.38 22.94
CA VAL A 239 -15.98 25.85 21.67
C VAL A 239 -14.71 25.01 21.87
N GLU A 240 -14.70 23.81 21.29
CA GLU A 240 -13.52 22.95 21.13
C GLU A 240 -13.09 22.94 19.66
N VAL A 241 -11.81 23.20 19.37
CA VAL A 241 -11.22 23.10 18.03
C VAL A 241 -10.73 21.68 17.79
N LYS A 242 -11.32 20.97 16.81
CA LYS A 242 -10.94 19.58 16.54
C LYS A 242 -11.24 19.13 15.12
N PRO A 243 -10.39 18.31 14.49
CA PRO A 243 -10.78 17.63 13.25
C PRO A 243 -11.93 16.66 13.51
N PRO A 244 -12.92 16.56 12.61
CA PRO A 244 -14.02 15.60 12.72
C PRO A 244 -13.56 14.15 12.93
N SER A 245 -12.40 13.78 12.37
CA SER A 245 -11.84 12.44 12.51
C SER A 245 -11.37 12.07 13.92
N LEU A 246 -11.20 13.04 14.83
CA LEU A 246 -10.74 12.80 16.20
C LEU A 246 -11.86 12.92 17.25
N THR A 247 -13.10 13.20 16.87
CA THR A 247 -14.21 13.39 17.83
C THR A 247 -14.65 12.11 18.53
N ASP A 248 -14.39 10.94 17.93
CA ASP A 248 -15.03 9.67 18.29
C ASP A 248 -14.16 8.75 19.17
N THR A 249 -13.02 9.23 19.64
CA THR A 249 -12.24 8.48 20.63
C THR A 249 -12.95 8.47 21.99
N GLU A 250 -12.83 7.38 22.74
CA GLU A 250 -13.45 7.22 24.08
C GLU A 250 -13.12 8.40 25.00
N MET A 251 -11.85 8.82 25.05
CA MET A 251 -11.43 9.96 25.87
C MET A 251 -12.08 11.27 25.42
N ASN A 252 -12.21 11.52 24.11
CA ASN A 252 -12.86 12.74 23.62
C ASN A 252 -14.38 12.72 23.81
N ALA A 253 -15.00 11.54 23.78
CA ALA A 253 -16.41 11.38 24.15
C ALA A 253 -16.65 11.76 25.62
N LEU A 254 -15.78 11.32 26.54
CA LEU A 254 -15.87 11.69 27.96
C LEU A 254 -15.66 13.20 28.19
N LYS A 255 -14.69 13.81 27.49
CA LYS A 255 -14.47 15.27 27.55
C LYS A 255 -15.69 16.03 27.04
N ARG A 256 -16.23 15.64 25.89
CA ARG A 256 -17.43 16.23 25.30
C ARG A 256 -18.64 16.11 26.23
N GLN A 257 -18.85 14.94 26.82
CA GLN A 257 -19.93 14.74 27.79
C GLN A 257 -19.78 15.69 28.99
N ALA A 258 -18.59 15.77 29.58
CA ALA A 258 -18.34 16.69 30.69
C ALA A 258 -18.54 18.16 30.28
N ALA A 259 -18.16 18.53 29.05
CA ALA A 259 -18.38 19.85 28.50
C ALA A 259 -19.87 20.17 28.34
N MET A 260 -20.66 19.25 27.78
CA MET A 260 -22.10 19.41 27.60
C MET A 260 -22.81 19.53 28.96
N GLU A 261 -22.52 18.64 29.91
CA GLU A 261 -23.09 18.71 31.26
C GLU A 261 -22.73 20.02 31.99
N PHE A 262 -21.52 20.55 31.75
CA PHE A 262 -21.11 21.84 32.26
C PHE A 262 -21.89 22.98 31.59
N CYS A 263 -22.03 22.95 30.26
CA CYS A 263 -22.77 23.97 29.52
C CYS A 263 -24.25 24.00 29.90
N ASP A 264 -24.90 22.84 29.98
CA ASP A 264 -26.32 22.71 30.36
C ASP A 264 -26.60 23.34 31.74
N LYS A 265 -25.69 23.15 32.71
CA LYS A 265 -25.81 23.74 34.06
C LYS A 265 -25.66 25.25 34.07
N ASN A 266 -24.90 25.81 33.14
CA ASN A 266 -24.64 27.25 33.06
C ASN A 266 -25.54 27.96 32.03
N GLY A 267 -26.41 27.23 31.32
CA GLY A 267 -27.22 27.79 30.23
C GLY A 267 -26.39 28.14 28.99
N TRP A 268 -25.25 27.50 28.79
CA TRP A 268 -24.34 27.73 27.67
C TRP A 268 -24.57 26.71 26.55
N ARG A 269 -24.10 27.01 25.35
CA ARG A 269 -24.08 26.05 24.23
C ARG A 269 -22.68 25.46 24.08
N TYR A 270 -22.60 24.16 23.79
CA TYR A 270 -21.33 23.49 23.47
C TYR A 270 -21.23 23.23 21.97
N LEU A 271 -20.09 23.57 21.35
CA LEU A 271 -19.82 23.33 19.93
C LEU A 271 -18.41 22.80 19.70
N VAL A 272 -18.27 22.01 18.63
CA VAL A 272 -16.96 21.60 18.10
C VAL A 272 -16.75 22.29 16.77
N TRP A 273 -15.64 23.02 16.65
CA TRP A 273 -15.30 23.78 15.46
C TRP A 273 -14.16 23.13 14.67
N SER A 274 -14.25 23.23 13.34
CA SER A 274 -13.18 22.91 12.41
C SER A 274 -13.30 23.82 11.18
N PRO A 275 -12.21 24.07 10.42
CA PRO A 275 -12.25 24.94 9.24
C PRO A 275 -13.29 24.52 8.20
N GLU A 276 -13.57 23.21 8.08
CA GLU A 276 -14.56 22.66 7.15
C GLU A 276 -16.00 23.12 7.47
N ASN A 277 -16.29 23.46 8.73
CA ASN A 277 -17.62 23.87 9.18
C ASN A 277 -17.85 25.39 9.08
N GLY A 278 -16.81 26.20 8.87
CA GLY A 278 -16.88 27.67 8.90
C GLY A 278 -17.44 28.24 10.22
N MET A 279 -17.91 29.49 10.22
CA MET A 279 -18.61 30.12 11.37
C MET A 279 -20.09 29.69 11.47
N ASN A 280 -20.38 28.44 11.12
CA ASN A 280 -21.74 27.91 11.16
C ASN A 280 -22.02 27.41 12.58
N PHE A 281 -22.16 28.34 13.52
CA PHE A 281 -22.43 28.05 14.94
C PHE A 281 -23.83 27.48 15.21
N GLY A 282 -24.55 27.07 14.16
CA GLY A 282 -25.89 26.47 14.23
C GLY A 282 -26.96 27.47 14.70
N ALA A 283 -27.94 27.72 13.83
CA ALA A 283 -29.31 27.95 14.27
C ALA A 283 -29.93 26.61 14.67
#